data_AF-A0A2W4QZY9-F1
#
_entry.id   AF-A0A2W4QZY9-F1
#
_cell.length_a   1.000
_cell.length_b   1.000
_cell.length_c   1.000
_cell.angle_alpha   90.00
_cell.angle_beta   90.00
_cell.angle_gamma   90.00
#
_symmetry.space_group_name_H-M   'P 1'
#
loop_
_entity.id
_entity.type
_entity.pdbx_description
1 polymer ?
#
loop_
_entity_poly.entity_id
_entity_poly.type
_entity_poly.pdbx_seq_one_letter_code
_entity_poly.pdbx_strand_id
1 'polypeptide(L)' 'MLNDEIVEEVRAIREAHAEKFNFDLRAIYDDLKKSEAKHIADGHPYITPPTMPVKPNTTFQRTRFARR' A
#
# COMPACT_ATOMS: atom_id res chain seq x y z
N MET A 1 -22.90 0.14 -12.45
CA MET A 1 -21.59 -0.12 -11.81
C MET A 1 -20.58 0.71 -12.57
N LEU A 2 -19.96 1.70 -11.91
CA LEU A 2 -18.95 2.54 -12.54
C LEU A 2 -17.65 1.75 -12.63
N ASN A 3 -17.28 1.33 -13.84
CA ASN A 3 -15.94 0.84 -14.13
C ASN A 3 -15.03 2.08 -14.12
N ASP A 4 -14.35 2.29 -13.00
CA ASP A 4 -13.33 3.33 -12.89
C ASP A 4 -12.04 2.78 -13.50
N GLU A 5 -11.62 3.36 -14.62
CA GLU A 5 -10.45 2.93 -15.38
C GLU A 5 -9.18 2.89 -14.51
N ILE A 6 -9.05 3.84 -13.56
CA ILE A 6 -7.92 3.88 -12.63
C ILE A 6 -7.95 2.67 -11.70
N VAL A 7 -9.14 2.27 -11.25
CA VAL A 7 -9.30 1.12 -10.36
C VAL A 7 -8.98 -0.18 -11.08
N GLU A 8 -9.38 -0.32 -12.35
CA GLU A 8 -9.07 -1.49 -13.16
C GLU A 8 -7.57 -1.63 -13.43
N GLU A 9 -6.88 -0.53 -13.76
CA GLU A 9 -5.42 -0.55 -13.94
C GLU A 9 -4.70 -0.99 -12.65
N VAL A 10 -5.09 -0.40 -11.50
CA VAL A 10 -4.50 -0.76 -10.20
C VAL A 10 -4.75 -2.23 -9.87
N ARG A 11 -5.93 -2.78 -10.22
CA ARG A 11 -6.22 -4.20 -10.06
C ARG A 11 -5.34 -5.07 -10.95
N ALA A 12 -5.22 -4.73 -12.23
CA ALA A 12 -4.38 -5.47 -13.18
C ALA A 12 -2.90 -5.50 -12.75
N ILE A 13 -2.36 -4.37 -12.25
CA ILE A 13 -1.00 -4.32 -11.71
C ILE A 13 -0.83 -5.23 -10.48
N ARG A 14 -1.82 -5.25 -9.58
CA ARG A 14 -1.80 -6.11 -8.40
C ARG A 14 -1.89 -7.60 -8.77
N GLU A 15 -2.73 -7.94 -9.74
CA GLU A 15 -2.90 -9.29 -10.28
C GLU A 15 -1.57 -9.78 -10.87
N ALA A 16 -1.00 -9.02 -11.81
CA ALA A 16 0.26 -9.34 -12.45
C ALA A 16 1.43 -9.43 -11.46
N HIS A 17 1.39 -8.66 -10.37
CA HIS A 17 2.36 -8.81 -9.28
C HIS A 17 2.16 -10.12 -8.52
N ALA A 18 0.93 -10.47 -8.14
CA ALA A 18 0.63 -11.71 -7.42
C ALA A 18 0.92 -12.96 -8.24
N GLU A 19 0.67 -12.94 -9.55
CA GLU A 19 0.99 -14.03 -10.48
C GLU A 19 2.48 -14.39 -10.47
N LYS A 20 3.38 -13.40 -10.38
CA LYS A 20 4.84 -13.64 -10.28
C LYS A 20 5.24 -14.47 -9.06
N PHE A 21 4.40 -14.47 -8.01
CA PHE A 21 4.59 -15.23 -6.79
C PHE A 21 3.62 -16.40 -6.67
N ASN A 22 2.93 -16.79 -7.75
CA ASN A 22 1.90 -17.83 -7.74
C ASN A 22 0.81 -17.59 -6.68
N PHE A 23 0.49 -16.34 -6.41
CA PHE A 23 -0.45 -15.92 -5.36
C PHE A 23 -0.06 -16.39 -3.94
N ASP A 24 1.20 -16.76 -3.70
CA ASP A 24 1.69 -17.07 -2.37
C ASP A 24 1.92 -15.78 -1.57
N LEU A 25 1.03 -15.53 -0.61
CA LEU A 25 1.10 -14.37 0.27
C LEU A 25 2.40 -14.31 1.08
N ARG A 26 2.99 -15.47 1.43
CA ARG A 26 4.24 -15.51 2.18
C ARG A 26 5.41 -15.08 1.29
N ALA A 27 5.46 -15.58 0.07
CA ALA A 27 6.50 -15.20 -0.89
C ALA A 27 6.46 -13.70 -1.22
N ILE A 28 5.26 -13.13 -1.38
CA ILE A 28 5.08 -11.69 -1.58
C ILE A 28 5.58 -10.91 -0.35
N TYR A 29 5.22 -11.36 0.85
CA TYR A 29 5.65 -10.71 2.08
C TYR A 29 7.18 -10.72 2.23
N ASP A 30 7.81 -11.85 1.96
CA ASP A 30 9.27 -12.01 2.07
C ASP A 30 10.01 -11.10 1.07
N ASP A 31 9.48 -10.95 -0.14
CA ASP A 31 10.05 -10.02 -1.13
C ASP A 31 9.93 -8.56 -0.69
N LEU A 32 8.77 -8.16 -0.17
CA LEU A 32 8.57 -6.82 0.41
C LEU A 32 9.50 -6.56 1.59
N LYS A 33 9.77 -7.56 2.43
CA LYS A 33 10.74 -7.42 3.53
C LYS A 33 12.18 -7.28 3.04
N LYS A 34 12.55 -7.93 1.94
CA LYS A 34 13.86 -7.75 1.30
C LYS A 34 14.00 -6.35 0.72
N SER A 35 12.97 -5.81 0.05
CA SER A 35 13.02 -4.45 -0.49
C SER A 35 13.07 -3.40 0.62
N GLU A 36 12.30 -3.59 1.71
CA GLU A 36 12.37 -2.75 2.92
C GLU A 36 13.80 -2.70 3.49
N ALA A 37 14.45 -3.86 3.65
CA ALA A 37 15.82 -3.91 4.16
C ALA A 37 16.84 -3.19 3.25
N LYS A 38 16.68 -3.31 1.93
CA LYS A 38 17.50 -2.58 0.94
C LYS A 38 17.30 -1.07 1.07
N HIS A 39 16.05 -0.61 1.14
CA HIS A 39 15.74 0.81 1.30
C HIS A 39 16.33 1.39 2.60
N ILE A 40 16.26 0.63 3.70
CA ILE A 40 16.90 1.03 4.97
C ILE A 40 18.41 1.16 4.79
N ALA A 41 19.05 0.22 4.08
CA ALA A 41 20.48 0.28 3.78
C ALA A 41 20.86 1.47 2.88
N ASP A 42 19.98 1.83 1.94
CA ASP A 42 20.13 2.99 1.05
C ASP A 42 19.84 4.34 1.74
N GLY A 43 19.50 4.31 3.04
CA GLY A 43 19.25 5.51 3.85
C GLY A 43 17.81 6.00 3.86
N HIS A 44 16.85 5.19 3.38
CA HIS A 44 15.42 5.46 3.50
C HIS A 44 14.87 4.79 4.78
N PRO A 45 14.62 5.55 5.87
CA PRO A 45 14.19 4.97 7.13
C PRO A 45 12.75 4.46 7.06
N TYR A 46 12.50 3.32 7.71
CA TYR A 46 11.15 2.84 7.96
C TYR A 46 10.46 3.73 8.99
N ILE A 47 9.32 4.32 8.64
CA ILE A 47 8.54 5.19 9.52
C ILE A 47 7.43 4.38 10.17
N THR A 48 7.50 4.21 11.48
CA THR A 48 6.45 3.54 12.25
C THR A 48 5.17 4.39 12.21
N PRO A 49 4.01 3.82 11.86
CA PRO A 49 2.76 4.57 11.89
C PRO A 49 2.45 5.04 13.31
N PRO A 50 1.87 6.24 13.49
CA PRO A 50 1.51 6.73 14.81
C PRO A 50 0.46 5.82 15.45
N THR A 51 0.72 5.36 16.68
CA THR A 51 -0.21 4.52 17.46
C THR A 51 -1.41 5.30 17.99
N MET A 52 -1.34 6.63 17.98
CA MET A 52 -2.40 7.49 18.51
C MET A 52 -3.53 7.65 17.49
N PRO A 53 -4.81 7.65 17.92
CA PRO A 53 -5.91 7.98 17.04
C PRO A 53 -5.70 9.40 16.49
N VAL A 54 -5.76 9.54 15.16
CA VAL A 54 -5.69 10.84 14.49
C VAL A 54 -6.81 11.71 15.07
N LYS A 55 -6.45 12.83 15.73
CA LYS A 55 -7.43 13.79 16.24
C LYS A 55 -8.35 14.20 15.09
N PRO A 56 -9.69 14.24 15.26
CA PRO A 56 -10.59 14.76 14.25
C PRO A 56 -10.17 16.20 13.87
N ASN A 57 -10.20 16.54 12.57
CA ASN A 57 -9.86 17.86 12.00
C ASN A 57 -8.37 18.26 11.96
N THR A 58 -7.43 17.34 11.73
CA THR A 58 -6.07 17.75 11.33
C THR A 58 -6.03 18.19 9.86
N THR A 59 -5.20 19.17 9.53
CA THR A 59 -5.01 19.70 8.16
C THR A 59 -4.58 18.64 7.16
N PHE A 60 -4.02 17.52 7.64
CA PHE A 60 -3.58 16.36 6.85
C PHE A 60 -4.56 15.19 6.88
N GLN A 61 -5.79 15.38 7.35
CA GLN A 61 -6.79 14.32 7.25
C GLN A 61 -7.07 14.03 5.78
N ARG A 62 -6.86 12.76 5.40
CA ARG A 62 -7.36 12.23 4.13
C ARG A 62 -8.86 12.53 4.10
N THR A 63 -9.30 13.34 3.14
CA THR A 63 -10.69 13.45 2.76
C THR A 63 -11.14 12.08 2.27
N ARG A 64 -11.54 11.22 3.21
CA ARG A 64 -12.26 10.00 2.85
C ARG A 64 -13.54 10.50 2.21
N PHE A 65 -13.67 10.25 0.91
CA PHE A 65 -14.81 10.61 0.10
C PHE A 65 -16.08 10.50 0.93
N ALA A 66 -16.75 11.63 1.16
CA ALA A 66 -18.07 11.64 1.75
C ALA A 66 -18.91 10.70 0.88
N ARG A 67 -19.32 9.56 1.44
CA ARG A 67 -20.32 8.71 0.78
C ARG A 67 -21.57 9.58 0.66
N ARG A 68 -21.93 9.94 -0.57
CA ARG A 68 -23.26 10.47 -0.90
C ARG A 68 -24.28 9.34 -0.81
#